data_AF-A0A816HQE1-F1
#
_entry.id   AF-A0A816HQE1-F1
#
_cell.length_a   1.000
_cell.length_b   1.000
_cell.length_c   1.000
_cell.angle_alpha   90.00
_cell.angle_beta   90.00
_cell.angle_gamma   90.00
#
_symmetry.space_group_name_H-M   'P 1'
#
loop_
_entity.id
_entity.type
_entity.pdbx_description
1 polymer ?
#
loop_
_entity_poly.entity_id
_entity_poly.type
_entity_poly.pdbx_seq_one_letter_code
_entity_poly.pdbx_strand_id
1 'polypeptide(L)'
;MILHHGAPKTMSNELALPDLSLKRTSSRSTTTKALNTIKSINAQRAKLLKEFGSSGLVVLDLVQYVPVGSAIFIDNYFASTKLIKKLTQLGYRITCTLRSNRTEKCPISTEEQFAQKKRGYYESVISDDKTCIVVGWKDSKRVLLGSNYIGIEPQTILKRWDKEKQRRVDIIAPQIINNYNKFMGGVDNMDMLIALHPIPFKSKRWYSRIIWRILDVMIINV
;
A
#
# COMPACT_ATOMS: atom_id res chain seq x y z
N MET A 1 11.61 -7.05 0.11
CA MET A 1 10.39 -7.01 0.93
C MET A 1 10.75 -7.51 2.33
N ILE A 2 10.84 -6.63 3.33
CA ILE A 2 11.22 -7.03 4.70
C ILE A 2 9.93 -7.20 5.52
N LEU A 3 9.56 -8.44 5.84
CA LEU A 3 8.37 -8.78 6.61
C LEU A 3 8.73 -9.02 8.09
N HIS A 4 8.30 -8.14 8.98
CA HIS A 4 8.39 -8.38 10.42
C HIS A 4 7.19 -9.23 10.87
N HIS A 5 7.45 -10.44 11.37
CA HIS A 5 6.43 -11.42 11.72
C HIS A 5 5.90 -11.19 13.14
N GLY A 6 4.57 -11.15 13.28
CA GLY A 6 3.86 -11.27 14.56
C GLY A 6 2.83 -12.39 14.44
N ALA A 7 2.66 -13.18 15.50
CA ALA A 7 1.90 -14.43 15.49
C ALA A 7 0.42 -14.28 15.03
N PRO A 8 -0.12 -15.25 14.27
CA PRO A 8 -1.48 -15.18 13.74
C PRO A 8 -2.52 -15.52 14.81
N LYS A 9 -3.57 -14.70 14.92
CA LYS A 9 -4.84 -15.06 15.59
C LYS A 9 -5.77 -15.68 14.55
N THR A 10 -6.33 -16.84 14.87
CA THR A 10 -7.32 -17.57 14.08
C THR A 10 -8.62 -16.77 13.92
N MET A 11 -9.11 -16.59 12.68
CA MET A 11 -10.46 -16.09 12.39
C MET A 11 -11.19 -16.92 11.34
N SER A 12 -12.51 -16.92 11.50
CA SER A 12 -13.59 -17.67 10.85
C SER A 12 -13.71 -17.52 9.33
N ASN A 13 -14.12 -18.62 8.68
CA ASN A 13 -14.18 -18.87 7.23
C ASN A 13 -15.00 -17.92 6.34
N GLU A 14 -15.73 -16.94 6.88
CA GLU A 14 -16.59 -16.03 6.08
C GLU A 14 -15.89 -14.75 5.57
N LEU A 15 -14.66 -14.47 6.02
CA LEU A 15 -13.94 -13.21 5.73
C LEU A 15 -12.75 -13.35 4.77
N ALA A 16 -12.47 -14.56 4.27
CA ALA A 16 -11.34 -14.81 3.38
C ALA A 16 -11.56 -14.24 1.96
N LEU A 17 -10.52 -13.62 1.38
CA LEU A 17 -10.49 -13.37 -0.06
C LEU A 17 -10.55 -14.74 -0.78
N PRO A 18 -11.40 -14.91 -1.82
CA PRO A 18 -11.46 -16.18 -2.52
C PRO A 18 -10.11 -16.49 -3.17
N ASP A 19 -9.60 -17.70 -2.94
CA ASP A 19 -8.42 -18.22 -3.63
C ASP A 19 -8.67 -18.23 -5.14
N LEU A 20 -7.99 -17.32 -5.85
CA LEU A 20 -8.11 -17.11 -7.29
C LEU A 20 -7.30 -18.12 -8.12
N SER A 21 -6.63 -19.09 -7.48
CA SER A 21 -5.84 -20.11 -8.17
C SER A 21 -6.72 -21.25 -8.72
N LEU A 22 -6.63 -21.50 -10.03
CA LEU A 22 -7.31 -22.61 -10.69
C LEU A 22 -6.65 -23.94 -10.32
N LYS A 23 -7.25 -24.72 -9.43
CA LYS A 23 -6.88 -26.14 -9.23
C LYS A 23 -7.45 -26.99 -10.38
N ARG A 24 -6.55 -27.64 -11.13
CA ARG A 24 -6.89 -28.58 -12.22
C ARG A 24 -7.51 -29.86 -11.63
N THR A 25 -8.79 -30.11 -11.91
CA THR A 25 -9.41 -31.44 -11.71
C THR A 25 -10.27 -31.85 -12.89
N SER A 26 -10.08 -33.09 -13.36
CA SER A 26 -10.65 -33.68 -14.58
C SER A 26 -11.94 -34.48 -14.28
N SER A 27 -13.08 -34.14 -14.93
CA SER A 27 -14.13 -35.08 -15.40
C SER A 27 -15.40 -34.35 -15.89
N ARG A 28 -15.88 -34.60 -17.12
CA ARG A 28 -16.96 -33.94 -17.92
C ARG A 28 -18.28 -33.48 -17.23
N SER A 29 -18.62 -33.93 -16.02
CA SER A 29 -19.68 -33.34 -15.13
C SER A 29 -19.27 -31.99 -14.52
N THR A 30 -17.97 -31.67 -14.62
CA THR A 30 -17.28 -30.59 -13.93
C THR A 30 -17.28 -29.27 -14.72
N THR A 31 -17.62 -29.29 -16.02
CA THR A 31 -17.63 -28.09 -16.89
C THR A 31 -18.68 -27.06 -16.46
N THR A 32 -19.91 -27.47 -16.17
CA THR A 32 -20.98 -26.55 -15.74
C THR A 32 -20.68 -25.97 -14.35
N LYS A 33 -20.13 -26.79 -13.44
CA LYS A 33 -19.70 -26.34 -12.11
C LYS A 33 -18.53 -25.35 -12.21
N ALA A 34 -17.49 -25.66 -12.99
CA ALA A 34 -16.34 -24.79 -13.22
C ALA A 34 -16.75 -23.47 -13.91
N LEU A 35 -17.64 -23.51 -14.90
CA LEU A 35 -18.17 -22.31 -15.55
C LEU A 35 -18.98 -21.44 -14.58
N ASN A 36 -19.78 -22.05 -13.70
CA ASN A 36 -20.52 -21.33 -12.67
C ASN A 36 -19.58 -20.69 -11.64
N THR A 37 -18.52 -21.38 -11.23
CA THR A 37 -17.46 -20.83 -10.36
C THR A 37 -16.72 -19.67 -11.02
N ILE A 38 -16.36 -19.78 -12.30
CA ILE A 38 -15.70 -18.69 -13.04
C ILE A 38 -16.63 -17.47 -13.15
N LYS A 39 -17.91 -17.70 -13.44
CA LYS A 39 -18.92 -16.61 -13.46
C LYS A 39 -19.04 -15.93 -12.10
N SER A 40 -19.07 -16.68 -10.99
CA SER A 40 -19.16 -16.09 -9.65
C SER A 40 -17.91 -15.29 -9.28
N ILE A 41 -16.72 -15.81 -9.59
CA ILE A 41 -15.44 -15.12 -9.38
C ILE A 41 -15.41 -13.81 -10.17
N ASN A 42 -15.80 -13.84 -11.45
CA ASN A 42 -15.81 -12.65 -12.30
C ASN A 42 -16.82 -11.61 -11.79
N ALA A 43 -18.00 -12.03 -11.33
CA ALA A 43 -18.98 -11.14 -10.74
C ALA A 43 -18.45 -10.47 -9.46
N GLN A 44 -17.77 -11.22 -8.61
CA GLN A 44 -17.16 -10.69 -7.39
C GLN A 44 -16.01 -9.73 -7.69
N ARG A 45 -15.17 -10.05 -8.68
CA ARG A 45 -14.09 -9.18 -9.15
C ARG A 45 -14.64 -7.88 -9.74
N ALA A 46 -15.73 -7.93 -10.50
CA ALA A 46 -16.41 -6.74 -11.00
C ALA A 46 -16.96 -5.85 -9.88
N LYS A 47 -17.51 -6.45 -8.81
CA LYS A 47 -17.95 -5.72 -7.62
C LYS A 47 -16.79 -5.00 -6.93
N LEU A 48 -15.68 -5.70 -6.69
CA LEU A 48 -14.49 -5.12 -6.08
C LEU A 48 -13.89 -4.00 -6.95
N LEU A 49 -13.86 -4.18 -8.27
CA LEU A 49 -13.40 -3.16 -9.21
C LEU A 49 -14.25 -1.89 -9.13
N LYS A 50 -15.58 -2.03 -9.01
CA LYS A 50 -16.49 -0.89 -8.85
C LYS A 50 -16.28 -0.17 -7.51
N GLU A 51 -15.92 -0.89 -6.47
CA GLU A 51 -15.79 -0.35 -5.11
C GLU A 51 -14.43 0.33 -4.85
N PHE A 52 -13.33 -0.32 -5.26
CA PHE A 52 -11.96 0.10 -4.96
C PHE A 52 -11.19 0.64 -6.18
N GLY A 53 -11.76 0.51 -7.38
CA GLY A 53 -11.09 0.83 -8.64
C GLY A 53 -9.96 -0.15 -8.98
N SER A 54 -9.36 0.04 -10.16
CA SER A 54 -8.29 -0.84 -10.64
C SER A 54 -7.07 -0.84 -9.72
N SER A 55 -6.70 0.33 -9.19
CA SER A 55 -5.54 0.48 -8.31
C SER A 55 -5.71 -0.24 -6.97
N GLY A 56 -6.88 -0.13 -6.32
CA GLY A 56 -7.16 -0.86 -5.09
C GLY A 56 -7.28 -2.37 -5.33
N LEU A 57 -7.81 -2.79 -6.49
CA LEU A 57 -7.91 -4.22 -6.83
C LEU A 57 -6.52 -4.86 -6.97
N VAL A 58 -5.56 -4.18 -7.58
CA VAL A 58 -4.16 -4.66 -7.65
C VAL A 58 -3.60 -4.92 -6.26
N VAL A 59 -3.86 -4.04 -5.29
CA VAL A 59 -3.42 -4.25 -3.91
C VAL A 59 -4.06 -5.51 -3.31
N LEU A 60 -5.38 -5.66 -3.45
CA LEU A 60 -6.09 -6.84 -2.94
C LEU A 60 -5.56 -8.15 -3.56
N ASP A 61 -5.26 -8.13 -4.86
CA ASP A 61 -4.67 -9.27 -5.57
C ASP A 61 -3.22 -9.55 -5.14
N LEU A 62 -2.43 -8.54 -4.76
CA LEU A 62 -1.04 -8.77 -4.32
C LEU A 62 -0.99 -9.26 -2.88
N VAL A 63 -1.86 -8.74 -2.02
CA VAL A 63 -1.87 -9.01 -0.59
C VAL A 63 -2.30 -10.44 -0.27
N GLN A 64 -3.03 -11.13 -1.17
CA GLN A 64 -3.39 -12.53 -0.97
C GLN A 64 -2.18 -13.48 -0.82
N TYR A 65 -1.00 -13.07 -1.31
CA TYR A 65 0.24 -13.82 -1.20
C TYR A 65 1.09 -13.42 0.01
N VAL A 66 0.62 -12.47 0.81
CA VAL A 66 1.32 -11.95 1.99
C VAL A 66 0.72 -12.59 3.24
N PRO A 67 1.54 -13.03 4.22
CA PRO A 67 1.02 -13.56 5.47
C PRO A 67 0.12 -12.55 6.20
N VAL A 68 -1.03 -13.01 6.68
CA VAL A 68 -1.94 -12.19 7.50
C VAL A 68 -1.21 -11.67 8.74
N GLY A 69 -1.48 -10.42 9.13
CA GLY A 69 -0.78 -9.73 10.21
C GLY A 69 0.47 -8.95 9.77
N SER A 70 0.90 -9.12 8.52
CA SER A 70 2.02 -8.34 7.95
C SER A 70 1.70 -6.85 7.87
N ALA A 71 2.75 -6.04 7.96
CA ALA A 71 2.70 -4.60 7.74
C ALA A 71 2.95 -4.27 6.27
N ILE A 72 1.98 -3.57 5.66
CA ILE A 72 1.97 -3.21 4.25
C ILE A 72 2.09 -1.69 4.13
N PHE A 73 3.00 -1.24 3.27
CA PHE A 73 3.22 0.16 2.97
C PHE A 73 2.84 0.43 1.52
N ILE A 74 1.93 1.39 1.31
CA ILE A 74 1.33 1.64 -0.01
C ILE A 74 1.50 3.10 -0.42
N ASP A 75 1.87 3.32 -1.68
CA ASP A 75 1.95 4.65 -2.27
C ASP A 75 0.56 5.23 -2.60
N ASN A 76 0.51 6.55 -2.75
CA ASN A 76 -0.71 7.34 -2.93
C ASN A 76 -1.57 6.92 -4.12
N TYR A 77 -0.97 6.32 -5.16
CA TYR A 77 -1.69 5.91 -6.36
C TYR A 77 -2.65 4.75 -6.09
N PHE A 78 -2.31 3.88 -5.15
CA PHE A 78 -3.08 2.69 -4.82
C PHE A 78 -3.95 2.87 -3.57
N ALA A 79 -3.69 3.90 -2.78
CA ALA A 79 -4.33 4.11 -1.51
C ALA A 79 -5.72 4.78 -1.62
N SER A 80 -6.62 4.37 -0.71
CA SER A 80 -7.90 5.03 -0.40
C SER A 80 -8.33 4.66 1.02
N THR A 81 -9.19 5.47 1.64
CA THR A 81 -9.75 5.19 2.97
C THR A 81 -10.56 3.90 3.01
N LYS A 82 -11.37 3.63 1.97
CA LYS A 82 -12.09 2.36 1.81
C LYS A 82 -11.15 1.16 1.83
N LEU A 83 -10.04 1.25 1.10
CA LEU A 83 -9.07 0.17 0.99
C LEU A 83 -8.40 -0.12 2.35
N ILE A 84 -8.09 0.92 3.13
CA ILE A 84 -7.57 0.77 4.50
C ILE A 84 -8.55 -0.06 5.34
N LYS A 85 -9.83 0.32 5.36
CA LYS A 85 -10.87 -0.40 6.12
C LYS A 85 -10.98 -1.86 5.69
N LYS A 86 -10.95 -2.12 4.38
CA LYS A 86 -11.01 -3.49 3.86
C LYS A 86 -9.81 -4.33 4.29
N LEU A 87 -8.59 -3.77 4.23
CA LEU A 87 -7.38 -4.47 4.65
C LEU A 87 -7.33 -4.69 6.16
N THR A 88 -7.88 -3.77 6.95
CA THR A 88 -8.08 -3.98 8.39
C THR A 88 -8.97 -5.18 8.66
N GLN A 89 -10.10 -5.31 7.95
CA GLN A 89 -11.00 -6.47 8.09
C GLN A 89 -10.34 -7.80 7.71
N LEU A 90 -9.38 -7.76 6.77
CA LEU A 90 -8.59 -8.91 6.35
C LEU A 90 -7.43 -9.23 7.31
N GLY A 91 -7.24 -8.46 8.38
CA GLY A 91 -6.21 -8.69 9.39
C GLY A 91 -4.83 -8.16 9.02
N TYR A 92 -4.72 -7.26 8.04
CA TYR A 92 -3.45 -6.63 7.67
C TYR A 92 -3.24 -5.31 8.39
N ARG A 93 -1.97 -5.01 8.66
CA ARG A 93 -1.52 -3.70 9.15
C ARG A 93 -1.14 -2.86 7.94
N ILE A 94 -1.75 -1.70 7.76
CA ILE A 94 -1.49 -0.84 6.60
C ILE A 94 -1.05 0.56 7.02
N THR A 95 -0.10 1.11 6.26
CA THR A 95 0.23 2.53 6.25
C THR A 95 0.37 3.00 4.82
N CYS A 96 -0.23 4.13 4.47
CA CYS A 96 -0.18 4.64 3.11
C CYS A 96 -0.19 6.16 3.07
N THR A 97 0.31 6.74 1.99
CA THR A 97 0.05 8.14 1.66
C THR A 97 -1.31 8.26 0.98
N LEU A 98 -2.06 9.32 1.24
CA LEU A 98 -3.39 9.55 0.69
C LEU A 98 -3.39 10.81 -0.17
N ARG A 99 -4.14 10.77 -1.28
CA ARG A 99 -4.44 11.97 -2.06
C ARG A 99 -5.66 12.67 -1.47
N SER A 100 -5.64 14.00 -1.48
CA SER A 100 -6.72 14.86 -0.98
C SER A 100 -8.11 14.51 -1.54
N ASN A 101 -8.17 14.04 -2.80
CA ASN A 101 -9.41 13.63 -3.46
C ASN A 101 -9.89 12.20 -3.12
N ARG A 102 -9.17 11.47 -2.26
CA ARG A 102 -9.44 10.05 -1.92
C ARG A 102 -9.63 9.82 -0.41
N THR A 103 -9.91 10.88 0.35
CA THR A 103 -10.10 10.85 1.80
C THR A 103 -11.56 10.86 2.24
N GLU A 104 -12.52 10.69 1.31
CA GLU A 104 -13.97 10.60 1.61
C GLU A 104 -14.49 11.73 2.52
N LYS A 105 -14.06 12.98 2.27
CA LYS A 105 -14.42 14.16 3.08
C LYS A 105 -13.93 14.10 4.54
N CYS A 106 -12.81 13.43 4.80
CA CYS A 106 -12.14 13.50 6.10
C CYS A 106 -11.93 14.98 6.52
N PRO A 107 -12.31 15.37 7.76
CA PRO A 107 -12.25 16.75 8.25
C PRO A 107 -10.82 17.20 8.64
N ILE A 108 -9.86 17.00 7.74
CA ILE A 108 -8.48 17.51 7.87
C ILE A 108 -8.36 18.82 7.11
N SER A 109 -7.69 19.81 7.69
CA SER A 109 -7.50 21.13 7.08
C SER A 109 -6.89 21.06 5.69
N THR A 110 -7.36 21.91 4.78
CA THR A 110 -7.01 21.89 3.35
C THR A 110 -5.54 22.23 3.08
N GLU A 111 -5.09 22.09 1.83
CA GLU A 111 -3.71 22.45 1.46
C GLU A 111 -3.43 23.94 1.69
N GLU A 112 -4.40 24.81 1.44
CA GLU A 112 -4.28 26.26 1.67
C GLU A 112 -4.15 26.57 3.16
N GLN A 113 -4.94 25.91 4.01
CA GLN A 113 -4.85 26.08 5.45
C GLN A 113 -3.50 25.59 5.99
N PHE A 114 -3.02 24.44 5.52
CA PHE A 114 -1.68 23.93 5.85
C PHE A 114 -0.56 24.84 5.32
N ALA A 115 -0.75 25.56 4.22
CA ALA A 115 0.24 26.49 3.68
C ALA A 115 0.54 27.65 4.64
N GLN A 116 -0.44 28.07 5.44
CA GLN A 116 -0.29 29.13 6.44
C GLN A 116 0.34 28.64 7.76
N LYS A 117 0.42 27.32 7.96
CA LYS A 117 0.98 26.72 9.18
C LYS A 117 2.50 26.57 9.08
N LYS A 118 3.15 26.56 10.25
CA LYS A 118 4.59 26.32 10.35
C LYS A 118 4.94 24.89 9.91
N ARG A 119 6.12 24.72 9.31
CA ARG A 119 6.69 23.41 8.98
C ARG A 119 6.82 22.56 10.25
N GLY A 120 6.39 21.31 10.18
CA GLY A 120 6.26 20.39 11.32
C GLY A 120 4.87 20.33 11.94
N TYR A 121 3.96 21.25 11.60
CA TYR A 121 2.57 21.19 12.05
C TYR A 121 1.89 19.90 11.59
N TYR A 122 1.07 19.30 12.44
CA TYR A 122 0.27 18.13 12.09
C TYR A 122 -1.13 18.22 12.66
N GLU A 123 -2.05 17.51 12.01
CA GLU A 123 -3.41 17.26 12.45
C GLU A 123 -3.72 15.78 12.27
N SER A 124 -4.61 15.26 13.09
CA SER A 124 -5.04 13.87 12.99
C SER A 124 -6.54 13.74 13.18
N VAL A 125 -7.13 12.83 12.43
CA VAL A 125 -8.52 12.42 12.58
C VAL A 125 -8.56 10.91 12.68
N ILE A 126 -9.31 10.40 13.65
CA ILE A 126 -9.60 8.97 13.79
C ILE A 126 -10.99 8.73 13.20
N SER A 127 -11.15 7.67 12.41
CA SER A 127 -12.47 7.31 11.87
C SER A 127 -13.43 6.92 13.00
N ASP A 128 -14.73 7.14 12.80
CA ASP A 128 -15.77 6.86 13.81
C ASP A 128 -15.74 5.42 14.33
N ASP A 129 -15.42 4.46 13.46
CA ASP A 129 -15.27 3.04 13.79
C ASP A 129 -13.93 2.71 14.49
N LYS A 130 -13.10 3.72 14.75
CA LYS A 130 -11.76 3.64 15.36
C LYS A 130 -10.81 2.66 14.65
N THR A 131 -11.09 2.34 13.39
CA THR A 131 -10.30 1.37 12.62
C THR A 131 -9.12 1.99 11.88
N CYS A 132 -9.15 3.30 11.64
CA CYS A 132 -8.07 4.01 10.97
C CYS A 132 -7.88 5.43 11.50
N ILE A 133 -6.63 5.87 11.43
CA ILE A 133 -6.20 7.24 11.66
C ILE A 133 -5.73 7.82 10.34
N VAL A 134 -6.13 9.06 10.08
CA VAL A 134 -5.60 9.89 9.00
C VAL A 134 -4.84 11.04 9.62
N VAL A 135 -3.61 11.26 9.17
CA VAL A 135 -2.71 12.31 9.67
C VAL A 135 -2.32 13.22 8.52
N GLY A 136 -2.56 14.52 8.68
CA GLY A 136 -2.00 15.57 7.84
C GLY A 136 -0.75 16.13 8.47
N TRP A 137 0.37 16.18 7.75
CA TRP A 137 1.63 16.74 8.23
C TRP A 137 2.16 17.79 7.24
N LYS A 138 2.64 18.92 7.77
CA LYS A 138 3.23 20.01 7.01
C LYS A 138 4.73 19.82 6.89
N ASP A 139 5.19 19.33 5.75
CA ASP A 139 6.59 19.50 5.35
C ASP A 139 6.72 20.78 4.51
N SER A 140 7.33 20.74 3.32
CA SER A 140 7.21 21.83 2.35
C SER A 140 5.76 22.00 1.89
N LYS A 141 5.08 20.88 1.61
CA LYS A 141 3.65 20.80 1.29
C LYS A 141 2.94 19.91 2.31
N ARG A 142 1.62 19.95 2.31
CA ARG A 142 0.80 19.05 3.12
C ARG A 142 0.96 17.63 2.60
N VAL A 143 1.21 16.69 3.50
CA VAL A 143 1.23 15.25 3.22
C VAL A 143 0.14 14.60 4.06
N LEU A 144 -0.73 13.81 3.42
CA LEU A 144 -1.75 13.03 4.11
C LEU A 144 -1.30 11.58 4.18
N LEU A 145 -1.41 10.98 5.35
CA LEU A 145 -1.15 9.55 5.56
C LEU A 145 -2.34 8.91 6.25
N GLY A 146 -2.60 7.66 5.93
CA GLY A 146 -3.57 6.81 6.61
C GLY A 146 -2.88 5.60 7.21
N SER A 147 -3.29 5.17 8.39
CA SER A 147 -2.87 3.89 8.97
C SER A 147 -3.95 3.29 9.86
N ASN A 148 -3.90 1.98 10.07
CA ASN A 148 -4.74 1.28 11.05
C ASN A 148 -3.97 0.78 12.29
N TYR A 149 -2.64 0.96 12.33
CA TYR A 149 -1.81 0.40 13.41
C TYR A 149 -0.73 1.35 13.95
N ILE A 150 -0.28 2.33 13.15
CA ILE A 150 0.68 3.33 13.61
C ILE A 150 -0.05 4.63 13.92
N GLY A 151 0.13 5.12 15.14
CA GLY A 151 -0.37 6.40 15.59
C GLY A 151 0.62 7.55 15.39
N ILE A 152 0.37 8.62 16.14
CA ILE A 152 1.15 9.86 16.10
C ILE A 152 2.38 9.76 17.01
N GLU A 153 2.21 9.13 18.18
CA GLU A 153 3.24 9.04 19.21
C GLU A 153 4.08 7.75 19.10
N PRO A 154 5.37 7.78 19.51
CA PRO A 154 6.12 8.96 19.95
C PRO A 154 6.52 9.87 18.78
N GLN A 155 6.44 11.18 18.97
CA GLN A 155 6.97 12.13 17.98
C GLN A 155 8.48 11.95 17.79
N THR A 156 8.93 12.04 16.53
CA THR A 156 10.33 11.88 16.13
C THR A 156 10.84 13.15 15.46
N ILE A 157 12.13 13.44 15.61
CA ILE A 157 12.78 14.54 14.90
C ILE A 157 13.35 14.01 13.59
N LEU A 158 12.94 14.62 12.47
CA LEU A 158 13.47 14.33 11.13
C LEU A 158 14.35 15.48 10.64
N LYS A 159 15.57 15.14 10.19
CA LYS A 159 16.46 16.08 9.49
C LYS A 159 16.00 16.25 8.05
N ARG A 160 15.49 17.43 7.70
CA ARG A 160 15.06 17.75 6.33
C ARG A 160 15.82 18.92 5.76
N TRP A 161 16.05 18.90 4.46
CA TRP A 161 16.63 20.04 3.76
C TRP A 161 15.64 21.22 3.75
N ASP A 162 16.15 22.41 4.04
CA ASP A 162 15.44 23.67 3.90
C ASP A 162 16.07 24.46 2.76
N LYS A 163 15.27 24.76 1.73
CA LYS A 163 15.74 25.51 0.55
C LYS A 163 15.98 26.98 0.86
N GLU A 164 15.26 27.58 1.81
CA GLU A 164 15.42 28.99 2.15
C GLU A 164 16.69 29.19 2.98
N LYS A 165 16.94 28.29 3.93
CA LYS A 165 18.10 28.36 4.82
C LYS A 165 19.34 27.64 4.28
N GLN A 166 19.22 26.94 3.14
CA GLN A 166 20.27 26.13 2.50
C GLN A 166 20.98 25.19 3.49
N ARG A 167 20.24 24.62 4.44
CA ARG A 167 20.77 23.72 5.46
C ARG A 167 19.75 22.67 5.88
N ARG A 168 20.22 21.61 6.55
CA ARG A 168 19.32 20.66 7.20
C ARG A 168 18.77 21.26 8.49
N VAL A 169 17.45 21.17 8.65
CA VAL A 169 16.72 21.62 9.83
C VAL A 169 16.02 20.43 10.48
N ASP A 170 15.93 20.48 11.80
CA ASP A 170 15.24 19.49 12.60
C ASP A 170 13.75 19.83 12.63
N ILE A 171 12.91 18.86 12.24
CA ILE A 171 11.46 19.03 12.14
C ILE A 171 10.80 17.92 12.94
N ILE A 172 9.87 18.31 13.81
CA ILE A 172 9.04 17.37 14.54
C ILE A 172 8.08 16.70 13.56
N ALA A 173 8.06 15.37 13.58
CA ALA A 173 7.20 14.56 12.74
C ALA A 173 6.50 13.48 13.57
N PRO A 174 5.21 13.23 13.32
CA PRO A 174 4.51 12.07 13.85
C PRO A 174 5.20 10.74 13.51
N GLN A 175 5.08 9.74 14.38
CA GLN A 175 5.72 8.43 14.20
C GLN A 175 5.30 7.74 12.89
N ILE A 176 4.05 7.92 12.46
CA ILE A 176 3.55 7.44 11.17
C ILE A 176 4.40 7.92 9.98
N ILE A 177 4.91 9.15 10.02
CA ILE A 177 5.77 9.71 8.97
C ILE A 177 7.11 8.98 8.95
N ASN A 178 7.71 8.79 10.12
CA ASN A 178 8.99 8.13 10.26
C ASN A 178 8.93 6.68 9.77
N ASN A 179 7.92 5.93 10.22
CA ASN A 179 7.71 4.55 9.77
C ASN A 179 7.42 4.45 8.28
N TYR A 180 6.60 5.35 7.71
CA TYR A 180 6.35 5.34 6.28
C TYR A 180 7.65 5.54 5.48
N ASN A 181 8.46 6.55 5.82
CA ASN A 181 9.72 6.81 5.12
C ASN A 181 10.73 5.65 5.26
N LYS A 182 10.72 4.95 6.41
CA LYS A 182 11.62 3.82 6.66
C LYS A 182 11.32 2.62 5.75
N PHE A 183 10.05 2.33 5.48
CA PHE A 183 9.65 1.07 4.83
C PHE A 183 9.13 1.23 3.38
N MET A 184 8.73 2.43 2.95
CA MET A 184 8.21 2.65 1.60
C MET A 184 9.24 2.35 0.50
N GLY A 185 10.53 2.61 0.75
CA GLY A 185 11.60 2.46 -0.25
C GLY A 185 11.92 1.02 -0.69
N GLY A 186 11.18 0.00 -0.22
CA GLY A 186 11.46 -1.38 -0.57
C GLY A 186 11.40 -1.69 -2.07
N VAL A 187 10.45 -1.07 -2.80
CA VAL A 187 10.32 -1.25 -4.26
C VAL A 187 11.39 -0.44 -4.99
N ASP A 188 11.57 0.83 -4.63
CA ASP A 188 12.60 1.70 -5.22
C ASP A 188 14.01 1.14 -5.04
N ASN A 189 14.30 0.51 -3.90
CA ASN A 189 15.58 -0.15 -3.65
C ASN A 189 15.79 -1.35 -4.58
N MET A 190 14.75 -2.15 -4.84
CA MET A 190 14.82 -3.25 -5.80
C MET A 190 15.04 -2.72 -7.22
N ASP A 191 14.33 -1.68 -7.63
CA ASP A 191 14.50 -1.04 -8.93
C ASP A 191 15.92 -0.44 -9.08
N MET A 192 16.46 0.14 -8.01
CA MET A 192 17.84 0.61 -7.97
C MET A 192 18.85 -0.53 -8.14
N LEU A 193 18.66 -1.67 -7.48
CA LEU A 193 19.53 -2.84 -7.62
C LEU A 193 19.49 -3.41 -9.05
N ILE A 194 18.31 -3.46 -9.67
CA ILE A 194 18.15 -3.84 -11.08
C ILE A 194 18.92 -2.87 -11.98
N ALA A 195 18.83 -1.57 -11.71
CA ALA A 195 19.52 -0.55 -12.50
C ALA A 195 21.04 -0.56 -12.31
N LEU A 196 21.53 -1.01 -11.15
CA LEU A 196 22.96 -1.13 -10.84
C LEU A 196 23.61 -2.34 -11.52
N HIS A 197 22.88 -3.44 -11.63
CA HIS A 197 23.35 -4.69 -12.23
C HIS A 197 22.47 -5.11 -13.43
N PRO A 198 22.34 -4.30 -14.48
CA PRO A 198 21.50 -4.65 -15.61
C PRO A 198 22.17 -5.72 -16.46
N ILE A 199 21.41 -6.74 -16.87
CA ILE A 199 21.86 -7.66 -17.91
C ILE A 199 21.85 -6.91 -19.25
N PRO A 200 23.00 -6.75 -19.93
CA PRO A 200 23.08 -5.98 -21.17
C PRO A 200 22.49 -6.79 -22.34
N PHE A 201 21.16 -6.81 -22.46
CA PHE A 201 20.45 -7.46 -23.57
C PHE A 201 19.63 -6.45 -24.37
N LYS A 202 19.96 -6.31 -25.66
CA LYS A 202 19.23 -5.44 -26.58
C LYS A 202 18.41 -6.27 -27.56
N SER A 203 17.09 -6.10 -27.52
CA SER A 203 16.17 -6.71 -28.49
C SER A 203 15.04 -5.75 -28.85
N LYS A 204 14.61 -5.85 -30.11
CA LYS A 204 13.46 -5.11 -30.64
C LYS A 204 12.12 -5.74 -30.24
N ARG A 205 12.12 -7.01 -29.82
CA ARG A 205 10.91 -7.76 -29.47
C ARG A 205 10.48 -7.44 -28.04
N TRP A 206 9.29 -6.88 -27.85
CA TRP A 206 8.81 -6.41 -26.54
C TRP A 206 8.80 -7.51 -25.46
N TYR A 207 8.41 -8.74 -25.81
CA TYR A 207 8.31 -9.86 -24.86
C TYR A 207 9.67 -10.26 -24.28
N SER A 208 10.75 -10.10 -25.04
CA SER A 208 12.09 -10.42 -24.54
C SER A 208 12.46 -9.51 -23.36
N ARG A 209 12.04 -8.24 -23.37
CA ARG A 209 12.28 -7.32 -22.24
C ARG A 209 11.62 -7.79 -20.94
N ILE A 210 10.48 -8.46 -21.03
CA ILE A 210 9.79 -9.03 -19.86
C ILE A 210 10.59 -10.20 -19.30
N ILE A 211 11.06 -11.11 -20.16
CA ILE A 211 11.88 -12.28 -19.74
C ILE A 211 13.14 -11.81 -19.03
N TRP A 212 13.86 -10.83 -19.60
CA TRP A 212 15.07 -10.30 -18.97
C TRP A 212 14.80 -9.59 -17.64
N ARG A 213 13.69 -8.84 -17.55
CA ARG A 213 13.29 -8.23 -16.28
C ARG A 213 12.99 -9.27 -15.20
N ILE A 214 12.40 -10.41 -15.56
CA ILE A 214 12.16 -11.51 -14.60
C ILE A 214 13.49 -12.10 -14.12
N LEU A 215 14.45 -12.29 -15.03
CA LEU A 215 15.79 -12.78 -14.67
C LEU A 215 16.54 -11.80 -13.76
N ASP A 216 16.49 -10.49 -14.04
CA ASP A 216 17.09 -9.47 -13.17
C ASP A 216 16.54 -9.56 -11.74
N VAL A 217 15.22 -9.68 -11.60
CA VAL A 217 14.56 -9.82 -10.28
C VAL A 217 14.94 -11.12 -9.59
N MET A 218 15.03 -12.23 -10.34
CA MET A 218 15.43 -13.54 -9.78
C MET A 218 16.85 -13.49 -9.20
N ILE A 219 17.80 -12.85 -9.89
CA ILE A 219 19.20 -12.76 -9.43
C ILE A 219 19.31 -11.94 -8.15
N ILE A 220 18.52 -10.88 -8.01
CA ILE A 220 18.53 -10.01 -6.82
C ILE A 220 17.86 -10.70 -5.62
N ASN A 221 16.97 -11.66 -5.86
CA ASN A 221 16.20 -12.35 -4.83
C ASN A 221 16.84 -13.69 -4.39
N VAL A 222 18.12 -13.93 -4.72
CA VAL A 222 18.93 -15.06 -4.22
C VAL A 222 19.41 -14.76 -2.80
#